data_AF-A0AA39EWZ8-F1
#
_entry.id   AF-A0AA39EWZ8-F1
#
_cell.length_a   1.000
_cell.length_b   1.000
_cell.length_c   1.000
_cell.angle_alpha   90.00
_cell.angle_beta   90.00
_cell.angle_gamma   90.00
#
_symmetry.space_group_name_H-M   'P 1'
#
loop_
_entity.id
_entity.type
_entity.pdbx_description
1 polymer ?
#
loop_
_entity_poly.entity_id
_entity_poly.type
_entity_poly.pdbx_seq_one_letter_code
_entity_poly.pdbx_strand_id
1 'polypeptide(L)'
;MAAYHVVQFLNELNVYGQKVMDLVPSSWTTFENGSYYTSFPPEKDHSRVPSWTALSKEPNPAWHKYPVKLIISAENHQEGMRRLERAYDELSEVDNSDADLGKNSSERSTTLMSMSRTEASNILDMLEETDASKNQETIASISECSIQSDDEIACKRRRLSKPLSESSTSAEVSTDSISGIKSLLDEQFLKISAMVESAMSKCRRSITYDNNKNFDRLLNQLQLSSKMDIINEIEIFDGADFDVSIPITTVGEFELFDQQIKEDANKLNKVKKLIVTKVGAADNFKKAVGIAIKIFMAKEVQLQYSGKGKMVNGCAKKNFSETNLFEIIKGIICNIWTEKENEIIKYIGIWLAGAKDRDGGKKERTNI
;
A
#
# COMPACT_ATOMS: atom_id res chain seq x y z
N MET A 1 1.29 -22.41 -20.86
CA MET A 1 2.41 -22.09 -19.94
C MET A 1 2.21 -20.66 -19.47
N ALA A 2 2.46 -20.35 -18.20
CA ALA A 2 2.38 -18.98 -17.73
C ALA A 2 3.39 -18.10 -18.50
N ALA A 3 2.97 -16.93 -18.94
CA ALA A 3 3.82 -16.04 -19.72
C ALA A 3 4.66 -15.11 -18.83
N TYR A 4 4.19 -14.81 -17.62
CA TYR A 4 4.79 -13.85 -16.70
C TYR A 4 4.89 -14.40 -15.28
N HIS A 5 5.89 -13.92 -14.53
CA HIS A 5 6.18 -14.28 -13.14
C HIS A 5 6.36 -13.02 -12.29
N VAL A 6 5.69 -12.98 -11.15
CA VAL A 6 5.98 -12.01 -10.09
C VAL A 6 7.05 -12.62 -9.19
N VAL A 7 8.21 -11.96 -9.13
CA VAL A 7 9.38 -12.44 -8.42
C VAL A 7 9.78 -11.47 -7.32
N GLN A 8 10.24 -12.01 -6.19
CA GLN A 8 10.82 -11.25 -5.09
C GLN A 8 12.33 -11.51 -5.04
N PHE A 9 13.14 -10.46 -5.10
CA PHE A 9 14.59 -10.55 -5.02
C PHE A 9 15.02 -10.85 -3.58
N LEU A 10 15.86 -11.88 -3.38
CA LEU A 10 16.22 -12.34 -2.03
C LEU A 10 17.32 -11.48 -1.39
N ASN A 11 18.23 -10.95 -2.20
CA ASN A 11 19.42 -10.22 -1.74
C ASN A 11 19.35 -8.71 -1.99
N GLU A 12 18.22 -8.21 -2.49
CA GLU A 12 18.04 -6.80 -2.85
C GLU A 12 16.97 -6.17 -1.96
N LEU A 13 17.31 -5.02 -1.37
CA LEU A 13 16.41 -4.19 -0.60
C LEU A 13 16.31 -2.81 -1.24
N ASN A 14 15.11 -2.22 -1.21
CA ASN A 14 14.93 -0.85 -1.68
C ASN A 14 15.54 0.16 -0.68
N VAL A 15 15.49 1.45 -1.03
CA VAL A 15 15.98 2.55 -0.17
C VAL A 15 15.29 2.63 1.20
N TYR A 16 14.15 1.95 1.36
CA TYR A 16 13.38 1.86 2.60
C TYR A 16 13.65 0.57 3.37
N GLY A 17 14.60 -0.27 2.94
CA GLY A 17 14.91 -1.55 3.57
C GLY A 17 13.89 -2.65 3.31
N GLN A 18 12.96 -2.46 2.37
CA GLN A 18 11.93 -3.45 2.01
C GLN A 18 12.39 -4.33 0.86
N LYS A 19 11.87 -5.56 0.82
CA LYS A 19 12.12 -6.53 -0.25
C LYS A 19 11.64 -5.99 -1.60
N VAL A 20 12.51 -6.07 -2.61
CA VAL A 20 12.17 -5.64 -3.98
C VAL A 20 11.39 -6.74 -4.69
N MET A 21 10.28 -6.37 -5.34
CA MET A 21 9.51 -7.27 -6.21
C MET A 21 9.34 -6.68 -7.60
N ASP A 22 9.30 -7.54 -8.61
CA ASP A 22 9.04 -7.09 -9.98
C ASP A 22 8.28 -8.14 -10.80
N LEU A 23 7.68 -7.70 -11.90
CA LEU A 23 7.08 -8.54 -12.91
C LEU A 23 8.08 -8.81 -14.02
N VAL A 24 8.39 -10.09 -14.24
CA VAL A 24 9.32 -10.53 -15.29
C VAL A 24 8.64 -11.52 -16.24
N PRO A 25 9.01 -11.56 -17.52
CA PRO A 25 8.63 -12.65 -18.41
C PRO A 25 9.13 -14.00 -17.87
N SER A 26 8.36 -15.06 -18.07
CA SER A 26 8.75 -16.43 -17.70
C SER A 26 10.07 -16.86 -18.35
N SER A 27 10.40 -16.32 -19.53
CA SER A 27 11.66 -16.56 -20.23
C SER A 27 12.89 -16.00 -19.50
N TRP A 28 12.72 -15.06 -18.55
CA TRP A 28 13.82 -14.52 -17.75
C TRP A 28 14.13 -15.39 -16.54
N THR A 29 13.21 -16.29 -16.17
CA THR A 29 13.33 -17.13 -14.98
C THR A 29 13.86 -18.51 -15.32
N THR A 30 14.79 -19.00 -14.51
CA THR A 30 15.37 -20.35 -14.61
C THR A 30 15.35 -21.01 -13.24
N PHE A 31 15.17 -22.34 -13.21
CA PHE A 31 15.21 -23.11 -11.97
C PHE A 31 16.48 -23.97 -11.96
N GLU A 32 17.42 -23.62 -11.09
CA GLU A 32 18.75 -24.23 -11.01
C GLU A 32 19.02 -24.59 -9.54
N ASN A 33 19.51 -25.79 -9.27
CA ASN A 33 19.90 -26.24 -7.92
C ASN A 33 18.82 -26.07 -6.83
N GLY A 34 17.54 -26.28 -7.18
CA GLY A 34 16.43 -26.18 -6.23
C GLY A 34 15.95 -24.76 -5.93
N SER A 35 16.57 -23.74 -6.56
CA SER A 35 16.22 -22.33 -6.40
C SER A 35 15.83 -21.67 -7.71
N TYR A 36 14.99 -20.64 -7.65
CA TYR A 36 14.66 -19.82 -8.82
C TYR A 36 15.67 -18.67 -8.97
N TYR A 37 16.07 -18.43 -10.22
CA TYR A 37 16.91 -17.31 -10.62
C TYR A 37 16.23 -16.51 -11.72
N THR A 38 16.44 -15.19 -11.74
CA THR A 38 16.00 -14.32 -12.84
C THR A 38 17.18 -13.59 -13.46
N SER A 39 17.25 -13.58 -14.79
CA SER A 39 18.20 -12.74 -15.53
C SER A 39 17.63 -11.33 -15.63
N PHE A 40 18.33 -10.34 -15.06
CA PHE A 40 17.84 -8.96 -14.98
C PHE A 40 18.85 -7.96 -15.57
N PRO A 41 18.39 -6.93 -16.30
CA PRO A 41 19.28 -5.96 -16.94
C PRO A 41 20.06 -5.11 -15.93
N PRO A 42 21.20 -4.52 -16.34
CA PRO A 42 21.98 -3.63 -15.47
C PRO A 42 21.23 -2.33 -15.15
N GLU A 43 21.60 -1.67 -14.05
CA GLU A 43 20.94 -0.47 -13.51
C GLU A 43 20.70 0.65 -14.53
N LYS A 44 21.66 0.86 -15.44
CA LYS A 44 21.57 1.86 -16.52
C LYS A 44 20.35 1.66 -17.44
N ASP A 45 19.84 0.43 -17.53
CA ASP A 45 18.74 0.03 -18.39
C ASP A 45 17.43 -0.22 -17.62
N HIS A 46 17.38 0.01 -16.29
CA HIS A 46 16.17 -0.23 -15.48
C HIS A 46 14.96 0.57 -15.97
N SER A 47 15.16 1.77 -16.51
CA SER A 47 14.08 2.58 -17.10
C SER A 47 13.36 1.91 -18.28
N ARG A 48 13.99 0.91 -18.91
CA ARG A 48 13.46 0.16 -20.06
C ARG A 48 12.77 -1.14 -19.67
N VAL A 49 12.96 -1.62 -18.43
CA VAL A 49 12.40 -2.88 -17.94
C VAL A 49 10.89 -2.97 -18.17
N PRO A 50 10.06 -1.96 -17.82
CA PRO A 50 8.61 -2.08 -18.04
C PRO A 50 8.23 -2.30 -19.50
N SER A 51 8.95 -1.66 -20.44
CA SER A 51 8.73 -1.84 -21.88
C SER A 51 9.16 -3.23 -22.35
N TRP A 52 10.31 -3.72 -21.88
CA TRP A 52 10.83 -5.03 -22.26
C TRP A 52 10.01 -6.18 -21.68
N THR A 53 9.53 -6.03 -20.44
CA THR A 53 8.58 -6.96 -19.82
C THR A 53 7.29 -6.99 -20.62
N ALA A 54 6.68 -5.84 -20.94
CA ALA A 54 5.45 -5.80 -21.73
C ALA A 54 5.59 -6.47 -23.10
N LEU A 55 6.75 -6.33 -23.76
CA LEU A 55 7.07 -6.95 -25.05
C LEU A 55 7.56 -8.40 -24.95
N SER A 56 7.68 -8.97 -23.75
CA SER A 56 8.27 -10.30 -23.50
C SER A 56 9.62 -10.50 -24.19
N LYS A 57 10.47 -9.47 -24.17
CA LYS A 57 11.79 -9.51 -24.80
C LYS A 57 12.63 -10.65 -24.21
N GLU A 58 13.38 -11.39 -25.01
CA GLU A 58 14.26 -12.43 -24.50
C GLU A 58 15.42 -11.86 -23.64
N PRO A 59 15.86 -12.58 -22.59
CA PRO A 59 16.93 -12.11 -21.73
C PRO A 59 18.26 -12.10 -22.47
N ASN A 60 19.05 -11.05 -22.27
CA ASN A 60 20.40 -11.00 -22.83
C ASN A 60 21.34 -11.90 -22.00
N PRO A 61 22.17 -12.77 -22.62
CA PRO A 61 23.15 -13.58 -21.90
C PRO A 61 24.13 -12.79 -21.02
N ALA A 62 24.33 -11.50 -21.30
CA ALA A 62 25.17 -10.61 -20.50
C ALA A 62 24.47 -10.06 -19.23
N TRP A 63 23.18 -10.34 -19.04
CA TRP A 63 22.45 -9.92 -17.84
C TRP A 63 22.84 -10.75 -16.63
N HIS A 64 22.90 -10.09 -15.46
CA HIS A 64 23.24 -10.77 -14.22
C HIS A 64 22.07 -11.64 -13.75
N LYS A 65 22.38 -12.79 -13.15
CA LYS A 65 21.38 -13.70 -12.57
C LYS A 65 21.21 -13.39 -11.10
N TYR A 66 19.98 -13.13 -10.68
CA TYR A 66 19.63 -12.84 -9.29
C TYR A 66 18.83 -13.99 -8.69
N PRO A 67 19.13 -14.44 -7.46
CA PRO A 67 18.31 -15.42 -6.76
C PRO A 67 16.98 -14.77 -6.36
N VAL A 68 15.88 -15.44 -6.71
CA VAL A 68 14.53 -14.93 -6.49
C VAL A 68 13.62 -15.97 -5.85
N LYS A 69 12.61 -15.49 -5.13
CA LYS A 69 11.45 -16.29 -4.74
C LYS A 69 10.32 -16.02 -5.73
N LEU A 70 9.81 -17.06 -6.35
CA LEU A 70 8.62 -16.96 -7.20
C LEU A 70 7.38 -16.80 -6.31
N ILE A 71 6.66 -15.69 -6.47
CA ILE A 71 5.45 -15.40 -5.67
C ILE A 71 4.22 -15.96 -6.38
N ILE A 72 4.01 -15.55 -7.64
CA ILE A 72 2.83 -15.95 -8.42
C ILE A 72 3.09 -15.83 -9.92
N SER A 73 2.53 -16.77 -10.71
CA SER A 73 2.60 -16.75 -12.17
C SER A 73 1.36 -16.12 -12.78
N ALA A 74 1.44 -15.55 -13.98
CA ALA A 74 0.33 -14.93 -14.72
C ALA A 74 0.36 -15.28 -16.21
N GLU A 75 -0.82 -15.30 -16.84
CA GLU A 75 -0.94 -15.67 -18.26
C GLU A 75 -0.68 -14.49 -19.20
N ASN A 76 -0.88 -13.25 -18.72
CA ASN A 76 -0.67 -12.04 -19.50
C ASN A 76 -0.11 -10.89 -18.64
N HIS A 77 0.42 -9.86 -19.31
CA HIS A 77 1.09 -8.73 -18.66
C HIS A 77 0.16 -7.96 -17.71
N GLN A 78 -1.08 -7.70 -18.13
CA GLN A 78 -2.03 -6.91 -17.34
C GLN A 78 -2.42 -7.64 -16.07
N GLU A 79 -2.65 -8.95 -16.16
CA GLU A 79 -2.89 -9.80 -14.99
C GLU A 79 -1.66 -9.84 -14.07
N GLY A 80 -0.46 -9.97 -14.64
CA GLY A 80 0.81 -9.91 -13.91
C GLY A 80 0.95 -8.63 -13.10
N MET A 81 0.67 -7.47 -13.70
CA MET A 81 0.70 -6.17 -13.01
C MET A 81 -0.29 -6.09 -11.86
N ARG A 82 -1.53 -6.58 -12.04
CA ARG A 82 -2.54 -6.61 -10.97
C ARG A 82 -2.12 -7.52 -9.82
N ARG A 83 -1.45 -8.64 -10.12
CA ARG A 83 -0.94 -9.58 -9.10
C ARG A 83 0.28 -8.98 -8.38
N LEU A 84 1.13 -8.24 -9.08
CA LEU A 84 2.25 -7.50 -8.48
C LEU A 84 1.76 -6.42 -7.50
N GLU A 85 0.79 -5.59 -7.91
CA GLU A 85 0.18 -4.57 -7.03
C GLU A 85 -0.37 -5.21 -5.75
N ARG A 86 -1.12 -6.31 -5.88
CA ARG A 86 -1.64 -7.03 -4.71
C ARG A 86 -0.54 -7.57 -3.81
N ALA A 87 0.55 -8.10 -4.37
CA ALA A 87 1.67 -8.61 -3.59
C ALA A 87 2.34 -7.48 -2.77
N TYR A 88 2.41 -6.26 -3.31
CA TYR A 88 2.88 -5.09 -2.57
C TYR A 88 1.94 -4.71 -1.43
N ASP A 89 0.63 -4.72 -1.67
CA ASP A 89 -0.37 -4.44 -0.64
C ASP A 89 -0.25 -5.46 0.51
N GLU A 90 -0.20 -6.76 0.20
CA GLU A 90 -0.10 -7.85 1.18
C GLU A 90 1.18 -7.78 2.03
N LEU A 91 2.33 -7.37 1.45
CA LEU A 91 3.55 -7.18 2.22
C LEU A 91 3.54 -5.90 3.07
N SER A 92 2.78 -4.89 2.68
CA SER A 92 2.70 -3.62 3.41
C SER A 92 1.83 -3.70 4.67
N GLU A 93 0.86 -4.61 4.70
CA GLU A 93 -0.11 -4.74 5.79
C GLU A 93 0.41 -5.58 6.99
N VAL A 94 1.60 -6.19 6.89
CA VAL A 94 2.07 -7.18 7.89
C VAL A 94 2.81 -6.58 9.10
N ASP A 95 3.09 -5.27 9.14
CA ASP A 95 3.75 -4.64 10.31
C ASP A 95 2.79 -3.91 11.29
N ASN A 96 1.47 -4.03 11.12
CA ASN A 96 0.50 -3.57 12.14
C ASN A 96 0.01 -4.74 12.99
N SER A 97 0.91 -5.31 13.79
CA SER A 97 0.56 -6.10 14.95
C SER A 97 0.06 -5.17 16.06
N ASP A 98 -1.27 -5.02 16.20
CA ASP A 98 -1.99 -5.33 17.45
C ASP A 98 -3.51 -5.09 17.25
N ALA A 99 -4.26 -6.18 17.08
CA ALA A 99 -5.63 -6.40 17.60
C ALA A 99 -6.24 -7.59 16.86
N ASP A 100 -6.40 -8.68 17.62
CA ASP A 100 -7.32 -9.78 17.35
C ASP A 100 -8.62 -9.30 16.72
N LEU A 101 -9.05 -9.96 15.63
CA LEU A 101 -10.41 -10.51 15.49
C LEU A 101 -10.45 -11.39 14.23
N GLY A 102 -10.57 -12.69 14.46
CA GLY A 102 -10.57 -13.71 13.41
C GLY A 102 -11.65 -13.53 12.35
N LYS A 103 -11.30 -13.96 11.13
CA LYS A 103 -12.20 -14.60 10.15
C LYS A 103 -11.39 -15.18 8.98
N ASN A 104 -11.29 -16.50 8.98
CA ASN A 104 -11.07 -17.44 7.88
C ASN A 104 -10.89 -16.81 6.48
N SER A 105 -9.63 -16.70 6.04
CA SER A 105 -9.29 -16.66 4.62
C SER A 105 -9.18 -18.10 4.10
N SER A 106 -10.22 -18.50 3.37
CA SER A 106 -10.30 -19.76 2.61
C SER A 106 -9.15 -19.86 1.61
N GLU A 107 -8.31 -20.87 1.83
CA GLU A 107 -7.39 -21.46 0.87
C GLU A 107 -8.05 -21.79 -0.48
N ARG A 108 -7.36 -21.44 -1.56
CA ARG A 108 -7.22 -22.14 -2.86
C ARG A 108 -6.57 -21.12 -3.81
N SER A 109 -5.41 -21.38 -4.41
CA SER A 109 -5.11 -22.55 -5.21
C SER A 109 -3.59 -22.70 -5.39
N THR A 110 -3.01 -23.73 -4.79
CA THR A 110 -1.77 -24.36 -5.26
C THR A 110 -2.05 -25.84 -5.41
N THR A 111 -1.72 -26.38 -6.58
CA THR A 111 -1.91 -27.78 -6.96
C THR A 111 -1.13 -28.68 -5.99
N LEU A 112 -1.84 -29.29 -5.03
CA LEU A 112 -1.29 -30.33 -4.18
C LEU A 112 -1.16 -31.62 -5.00
N MET A 113 0.07 -32.08 -5.20
CA MET A 113 0.32 -33.48 -5.50
C MET A 113 -0.15 -34.31 -4.29
N SER A 114 -0.99 -35.31 -4.53
CA SER A 114 -1.48 -36.19 -3.47
C SER A 114 -0.35 -37.07 -2.93
N MET A 115 0.16 -36.77 -1.74
CA MET A 115 0.99 -37.72 -0.99
C MET A 115 0.09 -38.79 -0.35
N SER A 116 0.57 -40.02 -0.29
CA SER A 116 -0.17 -41.13 0.31
C SER A 116 -0.21 -41.00 1.83
N ARG A 117 -1.28 -41.49 2.48
CA ARG A 117 -1.41 -41.49 3.96
C ARG A 117 -0.22 -42.16 4.67
N THR A 118 0.43 -43.10 4.01
CA THR A 118 1.62 -43.81 4.49
C THR A 118 2.87 -42.92 4.52
N GLU A 119 3.05 -42.02 3.56
CA GLU A 119 4.19 -41.08 3.56
C GLU A 119 4.02 -39.98 4.62
N ALA A 120 2.79 -39.54 4.87
CA ALA A 120 2.51 -38.57 5.94
C ALA A 120 2.74 -39.17 7.34
N SER A 121 2.46 -40.46 7.53
CA SER A 121 2.70 -41.15 8.82
C SER A 121 4.19 -41.30 9.11
N ASN A 122 4.99 -41.68 8.11
CA ASN A 122 6.44 -41.86 8.30
C ASN A 122 7.19 -40.55 8.61
N ILE A 123 6.67 -39.40 8.17
CA ILE A 123 7.25 -38.08 8.48
C ILE A 123 6.92 -37.66 9.92
N LEU A 124 5.75 -38.05 10.44
CA LEU A 124 5.35 -37.74 11.82
C LEU A 124 6.18 -38.53 12.83
N ASP A 125 6.42 -39.82 12.56
CA ASP A 125 7.21 -40.69 13.43
C ASP A 125 8.70 -40.30 13.47
N MET A 126 9.20 -39.60 12.44
CA MET A 126 10.57 -39.07 12.43
C MET A 126 10.77 -37.79 13.27
N LEU A 127 9.69 -37.10 13.65
CA LEU A 127 9.77 -35.84 14.41
C LEU A 127 9.60 -36.02 15.92
N GLU A 128 9.09 -37.17 16.38
CA GLU A 128 8.93 -37.44 17.82
C GLU A 128 10.21 -37.96 18.52
N GLU A 129 11.27 -38.31 17.77
CA GLU A 129 12.50 -38.86 18.36
C GLU A 129 13.63 -37.84 18.66
N THR A 130 13.47 -36.54 18.37
CA THR A 130 14.58 -35.57 18.51
C THR A 130 14.54 -34.64 19.73
N ASP A 131 13.49 -34.64 20.56
CA ASP A 131 13.40 -33.74 21.72
C ASP A 131 13.59 -34.47 23.06
N ALA A 132 14.77 -35.07 23.22
CA ALA A 132 15.25 -35.51 24.53
C ALA A 132 16.78 -35.37 24.63
N SER A 133 17.28 -34.12 24.60
CA SER A 133 18.46 -33.65 25.38
C SER A 133 18.99 -32.32 24.83
N LYS A 134 18.74 -31.22 25.54
CA LYS A 134 19.77 -30.29 26.06
C LYS A 134 19.11 -29.07 26.71
N ASN A 135 19.17 -29.10 28.04
CA ASN A 135 18.87 -28.01 28.93
C ASN A 135 20.11 -27.10 29.10
N GLN A 136 19.81 -25.83 29.40
CA GLN A 136 20.57 -24.93 30.29
C GLN A 136 21.94 -24.42 29.84
N GLU A 137 21.99 -23.15 29.42
CA GLU A 137 22.82 -22.09 30.00
C GLU A 137 22.69 -20.81 29.17
N THR A 138 22.14 -19.73 29.76
CA THR A 138 22.42 -18.28 29.56
C THR A 138 21.16 -17.41 29.65
N ILE A 139 20.68 -17.20 30.88
CA ILE A 139 19.87 -16.01 31.22
C ILE A 139 20.42 -15.43 32.52
N ALA A 140 21.43 -14.58 32.39
CA ALA A 140 21.82 -13.60 33.39
C ALA A 140 22.75 -12.58 32.71
N SER A 141 22.19 -11.44 32.33
CA SER A 141 22.83 -10.13 32.11
C SER A 141 22.09 -9.40 31.01
N ILE A 142 21.19 -8.49 31.40
CA ILE A 142 21.21 -7.07 31.04
C ILE A 142 20.01 -6.47 31.79
N SER A 143 20.33 -6.04 33.01
CA SER A 143 19.55 -5.12 33.80
C SER A 143 19.98 -3.71 33.39
N GLU A 144 18.97 -2.85 33.18
CA GLU A 144 19.00 -1.40 33.31
C GLU A 144 20.08 -0.60 32.57
N CYS A 145 19.65 0.19 31.58
CA CYS A 145 20.34 1.45 31.29
C CYS A 145 19.32 2.57 31.09
N SER A 146 19.14 3.31 32.18
CA SER A 146 18.43 4.58 32.27
C SER A 146 19.06 5.62 31.34
N ILE A 147 18.23 6.30 30.56
CA ILE A 147 18.62 7.46 29.76
C ILE A 147 18.64 8.68 30.69
N GLN A 148 19.81 9.25 30.91
CA GLN A 148 19.96 10.62 31.41
C GLN A 148 20.83 11.44 30.46
N SER A 149 20.41 12.68 30.38
CA SER A 149 20.71 13.78 29.47
C SER A 149 22.11 14.40 29.64
N ASP A 150 22.51 15.09 28.56
CA ASP A 150 23.31 16.30 28.47
C ASP A 150 24.74 16.32 29.07
N ASP A 151 25.72 16.56 28.17
CA ASP A 151 26.65 17.70 28.19
C ASP A 151 28.03 17.40 27.56
N GLU A 152 28.55 18.41 26.86
CA GLU A 152 29.96 18.65 26.50
C GLU A 152 30.71 17.65 25.59
N ILE A 153 30.66 17.87 24.27
CA ILE A 153 31.73 17.40 23.36
C ILE A 153 32.81 18.47 23.27
N ALA A 154 33.70 18.46 24.27
CA ALA A 154 35.00 19.12 24.21
C ALA A 154 35.92 18.37 23.23
N CYS A 155 36.32 19.09 22.16
CA CYS A 155 37.16 18.62 21.08
C CYS A 155 38.57 18.21 21.60
N LYS A 156 38.82 16.90 21.69
CA LYS A 156 40.12 16.32 22.11
C LYS A 156 41.13 16.42 20.97
N ARG A 157 41.90 17.53 20.94
CA ARG A 157 43.16 17.68 20.21
C ARG A 157 44.12 16.54 20.58
N ARG A 158 44.33 15.58 19.66
CA ARG A 158 45.50 14.70 19.71
C ARG A 158 46.71 15.45 19.14
N ARG A 159 47.58 15.87 20.06
CA ARG A 159 48.97 16.24 19.77
C ARG A 159 49.69 14.99 19.25
N LEU A 160 50.14 15.03 18.01
CA LEU A 160 51.13 14.10 17.49
C LEU A 160 52.39 14.91 17.20
N SER A 161 53.33 14.89 18.14
CA SER A 161 54.67 15.43 17.98
C SER A 161 55.65 14.27 17.89
N LYS A 162 56.28 14.09 16.73
CA LYS A 162 57.61 13.49 16.65
C LYS A 162 58.37 14.12 15.48
N PRO A 163 59.51 14.78 15.72
CA PRO A 163 60.36 15.29 14.66
C PRO A 163 61.19 14.13 14.11
N LEU A 164 61.13 13.90 12.81
CA LEU A 164 62.06 13.01 12.13
C LEU A 164 63.07 13.88 11.37
N SER A 165 64.31 13.64 11.72
CA SER A 165 65.53 14.31 11.29
C SER A 165 65.73 14.28 9.78
N GLU A 166 66.23 15.43 9.31
CA GLU A 166 66.78 15.71 8.00
C GLU A 166 67.87 14.69 7.60
N SER A 167 67.73 14.12 6.40
CA SER A 167 68.89 13.72 5.60
C SER A 167 68.65 14.17 4.15
N SER A 168 69.31 15.26 3.81
CA SER A 168 69.34 15.89 2.50
C SER A 168 70.05 14.99 1.49
N THR A 169 69.28 14.45 0.55
CA THR A 169 69.79 14.00 -0.75
C THR A 169 69.00 14.73 -1.82
N SER A 170 69.64 15.76 -2.37
CA SER A 170 69.14 16.56 -3.48
C SER A 170 69.18 15.73 -4.77
N ALA A 171 68.06 15.04 -5.05
CA ALA A 171 67.72 14.61 -6.40
C ALA A 171 66.71 15.61 -6.96
N GLU A 172 67.09 16.31 -8.04
CA GLU A 172 66.21 17.17 -8.81
C GLU A 172 65.10 16.30 -9.44
N VAL A 173 64.00 16.15 -8.72
CA VAL A 173 62.80 15.46 -9.20
C VAL A 173 62.08 16.39 -10.17
N SER A 174 62.03 15.95 -11.42
CA SER A 174 61.34 16.62 -12.53
C SER A 174 59.91 17.04 -12.13
N THR A 175 59.69 18.35 -12.07
CA THR A 175 58.45 18.99 -11.58
C THR A 175 57.23 18.73 -12.45
N ASP A 176 57.43 18.22 -13.67
CA ASP A 176 56.36 17.98 -14.63
C ASP A 176 55.49 16.75 -14.28
N SER A 177 56.01 15.81 -13.49
CA SER A 177 55.21 14.65 -13.03
C SER A 177 54.24 14.98 -11.90
N ILE A 178 54.50 16.06 -11.13
CA ILE A 178 53.68 16.45 -9.98
C ILE A 178 52.45 17.24 -10.42
N SER A 179 52.52 17.97 -11.53
CA SER A 179 51.40 18.76 -12.05
C SER A 179 50.23 17.89 -12.53
N GLY A 180 50.52 16.77 -13.20
CA GLY A 180 49.50 15.84 -13.70
C GLY A 180 48.73 15.11 -12.58
N ILE A 181 49.39 14.84 -11.45
CA ILE A 181 48.73 14.23 -10.29
C ILE A 181 47.76 15.22 -9.64
N LYS A 182 48.13 16.50 -9.55
CA LYS A 182 47.26 17.55 -8.99
C LYS A 182 46.00 17.74 -9.83
N SER A 183 46.13 17.82 -11.15
CA SER A 183 44.96 18.00 -12.03
C SER A 183 43.98 16.83 -11.95
N LEU A 184 44.49 15.58 -11.84
CA LEU A 184 43.65 14.40 -11.67
C LEU A 184 42.92 14.41 -10.31
N LEU A 185 43.58 14.85 -9.24
CA LEU A 185 42.95 14.96 -7.92
C LEU A 185 41.86 16.03 -7.92
N ASP A 186 42.11 17.18 -8.55
CA ASP A 186 41.13 18.26 -8.65
C ASP A 186 39.89 17.84 -9.46
N GLU A 187 40.10 17.11 -10.57
CA GLU A 187 39.00 16.56 -11.37
C GLU A 187 38.16 15.54 -10.57
N GLN A 188 38.81 14.64 -9.83
CA GLN A 188 38.10 13.69 -8.96
C GLN A 188 37.35 14.40 -7.83
N PHE A 189 37.94 15.43 -7.22
CA PHE A 189 37.29 16.20 -6.18
C PHE A 189 36.05 16.94 -6.69
N LEU A 190 36.15 17.57 -7.88
CA LEU A 190 35.01 18.21 -8.54
C LEU A 190 33.89 17.20 -8.84
N LYS A 191 34.23 16.01 -9.32
CA LYS A 191 33.26 14.95 -9.58
C LYS A 191 32.55 14.49 -8.31
N ILE A 192 33.29 14.26 -7.23
CA ILE A 192 32.72 13.88 -5.93
C ILE A 192 31.83 15.00 -5.39
N SER A 193 32.26 16.26 -5.47
CA SER A 193 31.47 17.41 -5.03
C SER A 193 30.14 17.49 -5.79
N ALA A 194 30.16 17.34 -7.12
CA ALA A 194 28.96 17.33 -7.94
C ALA A 194 28.02 16.16 -7.62
N MET A 195 28.57 14.96 -7.34
CA MET A 195 27.78 13.81 -6.91
C MET A 195 27.09 14.06 -5.56
N VAL A 196 27.82 14.63 -4.59
CA VAL A 196 27.29 14.96 -3.26
C VAL A 196 26.18 16.01 -3.36
N GLU A 197 26.39 17.09 -4.12
CA GLU A 197 25.36 18.12 -4.36
C GLU A 197 24.09 17.57 -5.03
N SER A 198 24.27 16.66 -6.00
CA SER A 198 23.15 15.97 -6.64
C SER A 198 22.36 15.10 -5.65
N ALA A 199 23.07 14.33 -4.82
CA ALA A 199 22.45 13.47 -3.80
C ALA A 199 21.71 14.30 -2.74
N MET A 200 22.32 15.38 -2.24
CA MET A 200 21.69 16.32 -1.31
C MET A 200 20.44 16.97 -1.91
N SER A 201 20.49 17.36 -3.19
CA SER A 201 19.34 17.95 -3.89
C SER A 201 18.18 16.97 -4.02
N LYS A 202 18.45 15.68 -4.30
CA LYS A 202 17.42 14.63 -4.35
C LYS A 202 16.82 14.38 -2.97
N CYS A 203 17.66 14.25 -1.94
CA CYS A 203 17.23 14.07 -0.55
C CYS A 203 16.33 15.24 -0.10
N ARG A 204 16.75 16.48 -0.36
CA ARG A 204 15.97 17.69 -0.04
C ARG A 204 14.59 17.66 -0.69
N ARG A 205 14.49 17.31 -1.98
CA ARG A 205 13.20 17.20 -2.68
C ARG A 205 12.30 16.12 -2.07
N SER A 206 12.87 14.97 -1.70
CA SER A 206 12.11 13.89 -1.03
C SER A 206 11.53 14.36 0.29
N ILE A 207 12.37 14.95 1.16
CA ILE A 207 11.94 15.46 2.47
C ILE A 207 10.84 16.52 2.30
N THR A 208 10.98 17.44 1.33
CA THR A 208 9.96 18.45 1.06
C THR A 208 8.64 17.81 0.61
N TYR A 209 8.69 16.79 -0.24
CA TYR A 209 7.49 16.08 -0.69
C TYR A 209 6.79 15.36 0.47
N ASP A 210 7.56 14.63 1.28
CA ASP A 210 7.03 13.90 2.43
C ASP A 210 6.44 14.84 3.48
N ASN A 211 7.11 15.97 3.74
CA ASN A 211 6.60 17.01 4.63
C ASN A 211 5.30 17.62 4.13
N ASN A 212 5.20 17.96 2.84
CA ASN A 212 3.97 18.50 2.26
C ASN A 212 2.82 17.48 2.35
N LYS A 213 3.09 16.21 2.03
CA LYS A 213 2.10 15.14 2.14
C LYS A 213 1.64 14.90 3.59
N ASN A 214 2.57 14.94 4.54
CA ASN A 214 2.26 14.83 5.97
C ASN A 214 1.47 16.04 6.46
N PHE A 215 1.81 17.24 5.98
CA PHE A 215 1.08 18.46 6.30
C PHE A 215 -0.35 18.40 5.76
N ASP A 216 -0.55 18.00 4.50
CA ASP A 216 -1.89 17.82 3.92
C ASP A 216 -2.70 16.79 4.70
N ARG A 217 -2.07 15.68 5.11
CA ARG A 217 -2.71 14.66 5.96
C ARG A 217 -3.12 15.24 7.32
N LEU A 218 -2.23 15.97 7.99
CA LEU A 218 -2.51 16.61 9.27
C LEU A 218 -3.58 17.69 9.15
N LEU A 219 -3.57 18.47 8.08
CA LEU A 219 -4.55 19.52 7.84
C LEU A 219 -5.93 18.91 7.60
N ASN A 220 -6.03 17.82 6.85
CA ASN A 220 -7.26 17.05 6.69
C ASN A 220 -7.73 16.45 8.03
N GLN A 221 -6.82 15.90 8.84
CA GLN A 221 -7.14 15.38 10.18
C GLN A 221 -7.61 16.49 11.14
N LEU A 222 -6.98 17.66 11.12
CA LEU A 222 -7.35 18.80 11.96
C LEU A 222 -8.66 19.44 11.49
N GLN A 223 -8.93 19.48 10.18
CA GLN A 223 -10.24 19.89 9.68
C GLN A 223 -11.33 18.91 10.08
N LEU A 224 -11.02 17.61 10.17
CA LEU A 224 -11.93 16.61 10.72
C LEU A 224 -12.10 16.80 12.24
N SER A 225 -11.03 17.02 13.00
CA SER A 225 -11.07 17.17 14.47
C SER A 225 -11.71 18.49 14.91
N SER A 226 -11.44 19.60 14.23
CA SER A 226 -12.09 20.90 14.44
C SER A 226 -13.59 20.84 14.16
N LYS A 227 -14.03 19.98 13.23
CA LYS A 227 -15.44 19.69 12.99
C LYS A 227 -15.99 18.64 13.98
N MET A 228 -15.13 17.97 14.75
CA MET A 228 -15.47 17.02 15.82
C MET A 228 -15.78 17.72 17.14
N ASP A 229 -15.42 19.00 17.30
CA ASP A 229 -15.98 19.81 18.41
C ASP A 229 -17.49 20.07 18.22
N ILE A 230 -18.02 19.92 17.00
CA ILE A 230 -19.47 19.88 16.73
C ILE A 230 -20.08 18.52 17.14
N ILE A 231 -19.23 17.48 17.33
CA ILE A 231 -19.63 16.09 17.62
C ILE A 231 -19.78 15.85 19.14
N ASN A 232 -19.36 16.76 20.02
CA ASN A 232 -19.65 16.63 21.46
C ASN A 232 -21.12 16.90 21.84
N GLU A 233 -21.96 17.29 20.89
CA GLU A 233 -23.43 17.17 20.94
C GLU A 233 -23.91 16.08 19.95
N ILE A 234 -23.41 14.84 20.04
CA ILE A 234 -24.13 13.72 19.43
C ILE A 234 -25.38 13.47 20.28
N GLU A 235 -26.46 14.14 19.94
CA GLU A 235 -27.77 13.50 20.06
C GLU A 235 -27.68 12.21 19.24
N ILE A 236 -27.94 11.08 19.91
CA ILE A 236 -28.10 9.80 19.23
C ILE A 236 -29.30 9.99 18.31
N PHE A 237 -29.05 10.19 17.02
CA PHE A 237 -30.09 10.25 15.99
C PHE A 237 -30.77 8.88 15.95
N ASP A 238 -31.82 8.71 16.75
CA ASP A 238 -32.77 7.64 16.54
C ASP A 238 -33.63 7.98 15.30
N GLY A 239 -34.14 6.97 14.61
CA GLY A 239 -34.89 7.18 13.37
C GLY A 239 -36.17 8.02 13.52
N ALA A 240 -36.58 8.43 14.73
CA ALA A 240 -37.78 9.25 14.93
C ALA A 240 -37.61 10.67 14.36
N ASP A 241 -36.38 11.12 14.17
CA ASP A 241 -36.06 12.46 13.67
C ASP A 241 -36.36 12.69 12.18
N PHE A 242 -36.56 11.61 11.42
CA PHE A 242 -36.71 11.66 9.96
C PHE A 242 -38.12 11.31 9.48
N ASP A 243 -39.07 11.06 10.38
CA ASP A 243 -40.42 10.55 10.11
C ASP A 243 -40.45 9.21 9.32
N VAL A 244 -39.28 8.62 9.06
CA VAL A 244 -39.08 7.43 8.24
C VAL A 244 -38.04 6.54 8.92
N SER A 245 -38.28 5.23 8.90
CA SER A 245 -37.31 4.26 9.40
C SER A 245 -36.06 4.24 8.51
N ILE A 246 -34.90 4.38 9.14
CA ILE A 246 -33.59 4.30 8.50
C ILE A 246 -32.94 2.96 8.91
N PRO A 247 -32.44 2.12 7.97
CA PRO A 247 -32.40 2.32 6.52
C PRO A 247 -33.78 2.16 5.85
N ILE A 248 -34.02 2.96 4.81
CA ILE A 248 -35.31 2.98 4.09
C ILE A 248 -35.45 1.74 3.23
N THR A 249 -36.56 1.02 3.40
CA THR A 249 -36.85 -0.25 2.74
C THR A 249 -37.70 -0.14 1.50
N THR A 250 -38.48 0.93 1.33
CA THR A 250 -39.35 1.10 0.16
C THR A 250 -38.93 2.27 -0.71
N VAL A 251 -39.14 2.15 -2.03
CA VAL A 251 -38.74 3.20 -2.98
C VAL A 251 -39.60 4.45 -2.81
N GLY A 252 -40.90 4.30 -2.52
CA GLY A 252 -41.80 5.45 -2.33
C GLY A 252 -41.39 6.29 -1.11
N GLU A 253 -41.05 5.65 0.00
CA GLU A 253 -40.51 6.34 1.18
C GLU A 253 -39.17 7.01 0.89
N PHE A 254 -38.31 6.37 0.10
CA PHE A 254 -37.02 6.95 -0.28
C PHE A 254 -37.19 8.22 -1.13
N GLU A 255 -38.12 8.23 -2.09
CA GLU A 255 -38.41 9.40 -2.92
C GLU A 255 -39.03 10.54 -2.11
N LEU A 256 -39.94 10.22 -1.19
CA LEU A 256 -40.51 11.20 -0.28
C LEU A 256 -39.42 11.80 0.62
N PHE A 257 -38.56 10.96 1.20
CA PHE A 257 -37.41 11.39 1.98
C PHE A 257 -36.47 12.29 1.17
N ASP A 258 -36.13 11.90 -0.06
CA ASP A 258 -35.23 12.67 -0.93
C ASP A 258 -35.80 14.04 -1.31
N GLN A 259 -37.12 14.17 -1.40
CA GLN A 259 -37.79 15.47 -1.57
C GLN A 259 -37.80 16.28 -0.27
N GLN A 260 -38.11 15.65 0.87
CA GLN A 260 -38.12 16.32 2.17
C GLN A 260 -36.76 16.92 2.55
N ILE A 261 -35.64 16.25 2.25
CA ILE A 261 -34.30 16.80 2.52
C ILE A 261 -33.97 18.02 1.65
N LYS A 262 -34.68 18.22 0.54
CA LYS A 262 -34.54 19.40 -0.32
C LYS A 262 -35.34 20.58 0.22
N GLU A 263 -36.52 20.31 0.76
CA GLU A 263 -37.46 21.32 1.24
C GLU A 263 -37.17 21.77 2.67
N ASP A 264 -36.80 20.85 3.56
CA ASP A 264 -36.56 21.11 4.97
C ASP A 264 -35.06 21.25 5.28
N ALA A 265 -34.64 22.49 5.54
CA ALA A 265 -33.27 22.83 5.90
C ALA A 265 -32.80 22.16 7.20
N ASN A 266 -33.70 21.89 8.15
CA ASN A 266 -33.36 21.20 9.39
C ASN A 266 -33.04 19.74 9.10
N LYS A 267 -33.89 19.03 8.34
CA LYS A 267 -33.62 17.65 7.89
C LYS A 267 -32.33 17.58 7.07
N LEU A 268 -32.09 18.51 6.16
CA LEU A 268 -30.84 18.61 5.39
C LEU A 268 -29.60 18.67 6.31
N ASN A 269 -29.63 19.54 7.31
CA ASN A 269 -28.53 19.70 8.26
C ASN A 269 -28.34 18.45 9.13
N LYS A 270 -29.44 17.81 9.57
CA LYS A 270 -29.41 16.53 10.29
C LYS A 270 -28.76 15.42 9.45
N VAL A 271 -29.16 15.27 8.19
CA VAL A 271 -28.56 14.31 7.24
C VAL A 271 -27.06 14.58 7.06
N LYS A 272 -26.67 15.84 6.85
CA LYS A 272 -25.25 16.23 6.71
C LYS A 272 -24.45 15.84 7.94
N LYS A 273 -24.94 16.17 9.15
CA LYS A 273 -24.28 15.81 10.41
C LYS A 273 -24.15 14.30 10.54
N LEU A 274 -25.21 13.54 10.30
CA LEU A 274 -25.21 12.08 10.39
C LEU A 274 -24.18 11.44 9.44
N ILE A 275 -24.13 11.90 8.18
CA ILE A 275 -23.14 11.43 7.20
C ILE A 275 -21.73 11.74 7.69
N VAL A 276 -21.44 13.00 8.06
CA VAL A 276 -20.10 13.41 8.52
C VAL A 276 -19.63 12.57 9.71
N THR A 277 -20.49 12.35 10.70
CA THR A 277 -20.16 11.56 11.90
C THR A 277 -19.84 10.10 11.56
N LYS A 278 -20.61 9.47 10.66
CA LYS A 278 -20.38 8.07 10.28
C LYS A 278 -19.24 7.88 9.29
N VAL A 279 -19.05 8.86 8.40
CA VAL A 279 -18.03 8.83 7.34
C VAL A 279 -16.65 9.23 7.87
N GLY A 280 -16.56 10.08 8.90
CA GLY A 280 -15.30 10.54 9.47
C GLY A 280 -14.38 9.42 9.98
N ALA A 281 -14.93 8.24 10.29
CA ALA A 281 -14.16 7.06 10.70
C ALA A 281 -13.61 6.23 9.52
N ALA A 282 -13.92 6.58 8.27
CA ALA A 282 -13.46 5.85 7.11
C ALA A 282 -12.00 6.18 6.75
N ASP A 283 -11.25 5.15 6.39
CA ASP A 283 -9.85 5.22 5.97
C ASP A 283 -9.66 5.78 4.54
N ASN A 284 -10.65 5.60 3.67
CA ASN A 284 -10.63 6.10 2.29
C ASN A 284 -12.04 6.46 1.80
N PHE A 285 -12.09 7.27 0.74
CA PHE A 285 -13.36 7.77 0.19
C PHE A 285 -14.29 6.64 -0.31
N LYS A 286 -13.73 5.50 -0.74
CA LYS A 286 -14.50 4.35 -1.23
C LYS A 286 -15.29 3.71 -0.08
N LYS A 287 -14.65 3.47 1.07
CA LYS A 287 -15.36 2.98 2.26
C LYS A 287 -16.35 4.03 2.78
N ALA A 288 -15.95 5.30 2.79
CA ALA A 288 -16.81 6.43 3.16
C ALA A 288 -18.12 6.49 2.37
N VAL A 289 -18.05 6.48 1.03
CA VAL A 289 -19.24 6.45 0.16
C VAL A 289 -20.12 5.25 0.48
N GLY A 290 -19.51 4.08 0.71
CA GLY A 290 -20.25 2.88 1.02
C GLY A 290 -20.98 2.94 2.36
N ILE A 291 -20.36 3.54 3.38
CA ILE A 291 -20.98 3.79 4.69
C ILE A 291 -22.12 4.79 4.53
N ALA A 292 -21.88 5.91 3.83
CA ALA A 292 -22.86 6.98 3.63
C ALA A 292 -24.17 6.46 3.01
N ILE A 293 -24.08 5.67 1.93
CA ILE A 293 -25.28 5.13 1.27
C ILE A 293 -25.97 4.07 2.14
N LYS A 294 -25.20 3.20 2.81
CA LYS A 294 -25.73 2.11 3.64
C LYS A 294 -26.56 2.62 4.82
N ILE A 295 -26.32 3.84 5.29
CA ILE A 295 -27.13 4.47 6.34
C ILE A 295 -28.58 4.58 5.87
N PHE A 296 -28.81 5.18 4.70
CA PHE A 296 -30.16 5.55 4.27
C PHE A 296 -30.87 4.49 3.44
N MET A 297 -30.13 3.61 2.77
CA MET A 297 -30.70 2.73 1.76
C MET A 297 -30.56 1.25 2.14
N ALA A 298 -31.69 0.58 2.30
CA ALA A 298 -31.73 -0.88 2.41
C ALA A 298 -31.53 -1.55 1.02
N LYS A 299 -31.34 -2.88 1.02
CA LYS A 299 -31.07 -3.66 -0.19
C LYS A 299 -32.20 -3.56 -1.22
N GLU A 300 -33.44 -3.48 -0.76
CA GLU A 300 -34.65 -3.42 -1.57
C GLU A 300 -34.66 -2.15 -2.44
N VAL A 301 -34.37 -1.01 -1.83
CA VAL A 301 -34.24 0.28 -2.53
C VAL A 301 -32.99 0.26 -3.42
N GLN A 302 -31.87 -0.27 -2.94
CA GLN A 302 -30.62 -0.36 -3.70
C GLN A 302 -30.80 -1.07 -5.05
N LEU A 303 -31.62 -2.13 -5.11
CA LEU A 303 -31.86 -2.87 -6.35
C LEU A 303 -32.53 -2.03 -7.44
N GLN A 304 -33.27 -0.98 -7.06
CA GLN A 304 -34.09 -0.14 -7.94
C GLN A 304 -33.32 1.05 -8.53
N TYR A 305 -32.16 1.38 -7.96
CA TYR A 305 -31.32 2.49 -8.39
C TYR A 305 -30.04 2.03 -9.11
N SER A 306 -29.54 2.91 -9.98
CA SER A 306 -28.21 2.79 -10.59
C SER A 306 -27.53 4.17 -10.59
N GLY A 307 -26.21 4.20 -10.70
CA GLY A 307 -25.47 5.46 -10.60
C GLY A 307 -25.77 6.49 -11.70
N LYS A 308 -26.27 6.06 -12.88
CA LYS A 308 -26.59 6.95 -14.03
C LYS A 308 -27.88 6.54 -14.77
N GLY A 309 -28.80 5.83 -14.12
CA GLY A 309 -30.05 5.37 -14.74
C GLY A 309 -29.91 4.37 -15.91
N LYS A 310 -28.82 3.58 -15.98
CA LYS A 310 -28.61 2.66 -17.12
C LYS A 310 -29.64 1.53 -17.10
N MET A 311 -30.23 1.25 -18.26
CA MET A 311 -31.01 0.02 -18.48
C MET A 311 -30.08 -1.19 -18.43
N VAL A 312 -30.45 -2.19 -17.63
CA VAL A 312 -29.76 -3.48 -17.55
C VAL A 312 -30.80 -4.57 -17.74
N ASN A 313 -30.62 -5.43 -18.74
CA ASN A 313 -31.53 -6.55 -19.05
C ASN A 313 -33.00 -6.12 -19.27
N GLY A 314 -33.22 -4.99 -19.94
CA GLY A 314 -34.57 -4.49 -20.23
C GLY A 314 -35.27 -3.80 -19.06
N CYS A 315 -34.71 -3.83 -17.85
CA CYS A 315 -35.22 -3.09 -16.71
C CYS A 315 -34.50 -1.74 -16.59
N ALA A 316 -35.25 -0.65 -16.73
CA ALA A 316 -34.74 0.69 -16.44
C ALA A 316 -34.68 0.91 -14.93
N LYS A 317 -33.47 1.10 -14.40
CA LYS A 317 -33.26 1.49 -13.01
C LYS A 317 -33.30 3.01 -12.87
N LYS A 318 -33.76 3.51 -11.73
CA LYS A 318 -33.79 4.96 -11.42
C LYS A 318 -32.37 5.52 -11.35
N ASN A 319 -32.21 6.81 -11.65
CA ASN A 319 -30.92 7.48 -11.61
C ASN A 319 -30.62 8.02 -10.20
N PHE A 320 -29.63 7.45 -9.51
CA PHE A 320 -29.23 7.92 -8.20
C PHE A 320 -28.50 9.26 -8.25
N SER A 321 -27.79 9.58 -9.34
CA SER A 321 -27.05 10.86 -9.43
C SER A 321 -27.97 12.08 -9.52
N GLU A 322 -29.26 11.88 -9.72
CA GLU A 322 -30.27 12.95 -9.76
C GLU A 322 -30.94 13.20 -8.41
N THR A 323 -30.60 12.40 -7.39
CA THR A 323 -31.18 12.51 -6.04
C THR A 323 -30.50 13.62 -5.24
N ASN A 324 -31.23 14.27 -4.34
CA ASN A 324 -30.68 15.29 -3.45
C ASN A 324 -29.69 14.66 -2.45
N LEU A 325 -29.94 13.41 -2.04
CA LEU A 325 -29.03 12.65 -1.18
C LEU A 325 -27.66 12.45 -1.85
N PHE A 326 -27.64 12.17 -3.16
CA PHE A 326 -26.38 12.08 -3.91
C PHE A 326 -25.60 13.40 -3.86
N GLU A 327 -26.25 14.55 -4.07
CA GLU A 327 -25.59 15.85 -4.01
C GLU A 327 -24.98 16.13 -2.63
N ILE A 328 -25.67 15.73 -1.56
CA ILE A 328 -25.16 15.85 -0.18
C ILE A 328 -23.93 14.95 0.02
N ILE A 329 -24.02 13.67 -0.34
CA ILE A 329 -22.91 12.72 -0.20
C ILE A 329 -21.72 13.20 -1.02
N LYS A 330 -21.94 13.60 -2.27
CA LYS A 330 -20.91 14.14 -3.17
C LYS A 330 -20.22 15.34 -2.53
N GLY A 331 -20.99 16.33 -2.06
CA GLY A 331 -20.45 17.54 -1.44
C GLY A 331 -19.59 17.23 -0.20
N ILE A 332 -20.01 16.29 0.64
CA ILE A 332 -19.25 15.88 1.83
C ILE A 332 -17.95 15.15 1.44
N ILE A 333 -18.03 14.18 0.52
CA ILE A 333 -16.88 13.38 0.12
C ILE A 333 -15.83 14.24 -0.62
N CYS A 334 -16.25 15.14 -1.51
CA CYS A 334 -15.36 16.08 -2.17
C CYS A 334 -14.66 17.01 -1.16
N ASN A 335 -15.36 17.42 -0.11
CA ASN A 335 -14.80 18.29 0.93
C ASN A 335 -13.72 17.56 1.76
N ILE A 336 -13.93 16.28 2.09
CA ILE A 336 -13.00 15.53 2.95
C ILE A 336 -11.81 14.96 2.17
N TRP A 337 -12.01 14.42 0.96
CA TRP A 337 -10.98 13.68 0.20
C TRP A 337 -10.52 14.36 -1.10
N THR A 338 -11.08 15.52 -1.47
CA THR A 338 -10.73 16.26 -2.72
C THR A 338 -10.84 15.39 -3.99
N GLU A 339 -11.76 14.43 -3.99
CA GLU A 339 -11.94 13.49 -5.09
C GLU A 339 -12.76 14.09 -6.24
N LYS A 340 -12.52 13.57 -7.46
CA LYS A 340 -13.30 13.99 -8.64
C LYS A 340 -14.70 13.38 -8.60
N GLU A 341 -15.70 14.19 -8.95
CA GLU A 341 -17.11 13.78 -9.04
C GLU A 341 -17.31 12.49 -9.86
N ASN A 342 -16.60 12.34 -10.97
CA ASN A 342 -16.68 11.15 -11.82
C ASN A 342 -16.26 9.86 -11.10
N GLU A 343 -15.26 9.93 -10.21
CA GLU A 343 -14.82 8.76 -9.44
C GLU A 343 -15.83 8.43 -8.33
N ILE A 344 -16.45 9.44 -7.71
CA ILE A 344 -17.53 9.26 -6.74
C ILE A 344 -18.73 8.57 -7.41
N ILE A 345 -19.22 9.09 -8.55
CA ILE A 345 -20.34 8.49 -9.29
C ILE A 345 -20.02 7.06 -9.72
N LYS A 346 -18.82 6.82 -10.22
CA LYS A 346 -18.36 5.49 -10.63
C LYS A 346 -18.42 4.52 -9.45
N TYR A 347 -17.90 4.92 -8.29
CA TYR A 347 -17.89 4.05 -7.11
C TYR A 347 -19.29 3.83 -6.54
N ILE A 348 -20.16 4.85 -6.53
CA ILE A 348 -21.57 4.70 -6.19
C ILE A 348 -22.26 3.72 -7.13
N GLY A 349 -22.00 3.81 -8.44
CA GLY A 349 -22.51 2.86 -9.42
C GLY A 349 -22.07 1.41 -9.15
N ILE A 350 -20.80 1.20 -8.82
CA ILE A 350 -20.27 -0.11 -8.40
C ILE A 350 -20.96 -0.59 -7.11
N TRP A 351 -21.12 0.31 -6.14
CA TRP A 351 -21.77 0.02 -4.86
C TRP A 351 -23.23 -0.41 -5.08
N LEU A 352 -24.01 0.32 -5.87
CA LEU A 352 -25.41 0.03 -6.20
C LEU A 352 -25.54 -1.30 -6.97
N ALA A 353 -24.65 -1.57 -7.92
CA ALA A 353 -24.64 -2.83 -8.67
C ALA A 353 -24.36 -4.06 -7.77
N GLY A 354 -23.61 -3.88 -6.68
CA GLY A 354 -23.24 -4.93 -5.73
C GLY A 354 -24.36 -5.40 -4.79
N ALA A 355 -25.58 -4.86 -4.88
CA ALA A 355 -26.71 -5.19 -4.00
C ALA A 355 -26.98 -6.70 -3.89
N LYS A 356 -26.90 -7.39 -5.03
CA LYS A 356 -27.22 -8.83 -5.12
C LYS A 356 -26.23 -9.71 -4.36
N ASP A 357 -24.98 -9.25 -4.19
CA ASP A 357 -23.89 -10.07 -3.64
C ASP A 357 -23.59 -9.75 -2.15
N ARG A 358 -24.13 -8.65 -1.58
CA ARG A 358 -23.75 -8.17 -0.24
C ARG A 358 -24.34 -8.95 0.93
N ASP A 359 -25.59 -9.39 0.84
CA ASP A 359 -26.27 -10.12 1.93
C ASP A 359 -26.26 -11.63 1.69
N GLY A 360 -25.09 -12.18 1.35
CA GLY A 360 -24.93 -13.64 1.21
C GLY A 360 -25.44 -14.24 -0.10
N GLY A 361 -25.87 -13.44 -1.08
CA GLY A 361 -26.33 -13.95 -2.38
C GLY A 361 -25.28 -14.72 -3.19
N LYS A 362 -23.99 -14.63 -2.83
CA LYS A 362 -22.94 -15.54 -3.33
C LYS A 362 -23.05 -16.96 -2.75
N LYS A 363 -23.40 -17.11 -1.47
CA LYS A 363 -23.56 -18.43 -0.81
C LYS A 363 -24.75 -19.21 -1.36
N GLU A 364 -25.80 -18.52 -1.79
CA GLU A 364 -26.99 -19.15 -2.39
C GLU A 364 -26.71 -19.70 -3.79
N ARG A 365 -25.74 -19.16 -4.53
CA ARG A 365 -25.37 -19.67 -5.87
C ARG A 365 -24.51 -20.94 -5.82
N THR A 366 -23.81 -21.18 -4.71
CA THR A 366 -22.95 -22.36 -4.52
C THR A 366 -23.70 -23.56 -3.95
N ASN A 367 -24.96 -23.39 -3.55
CA ASN A 367 -25.84 -24.45 -3.06
C ASN A 367 -26.91 -24.88 -4.10
N ILE A 368 -26.74 -24.46 -5.36
CA ILE A 368 -27.47 -24.96 -6.53
C ILE A 368 -26.46 -25.72 -7.38
#